data_AF-A0AA89ANX2-F1
#
_entry.id   AF-A0AA89ANX2-F1
#
_cell.length_a   1.000
_cell.length_b   1.000
_cell.length_c   1.000
_cell.angle_alpha   90.00
_cell.angle_beta   90.00
_cell.angle_gamma   90.00
#
_symmetry.space_group_name_H-M   'P 1'
#
loop_
_entity.id
_entity.type
_entity.pdbx_description
1 polymer ?
#
loop_
_entity_poly.entity_id
_entity_poly.type
_entity_poly.pdbx_seq_one_letter_code
_entity_poly.pdbx_strand_id
1 'polypeptide(L)'
;MDDDEVDVNLKIKKAYCPPKVVEGNPCLEYIKYITLPWFNEFKVERKVENGGSKTFTSYEEIIADYECGELHPSDLKPALSKALNVILQPVRDHFKHNAHAKELLKVVKKNGKRRSAKSGLFKETKSHPFDPTKSNSATQMSAEEKFKIVRSVAEECLKEDELMNLLAKKPHPICYDGFEPSGRMHIAQGVMKTINVNKLTSTGCKVKMWIADWFAQLNNKMGGDMEKIKIVGEYLIEIWKAVGMNLKDGQIEFLWASEEISSRPHDYWPLVLDIAWRNNLNRIKRCIQIMGRSEQDELTIAQIFYPCMQCGDIFFLKADICQLGMDQRKVNVLAREYCDDIKRKNKPIILSHHMLPGLQQGQEKMSKSDPLSAIFMDDDEADVNVKIKQAYCPPKVVEGNPCLEYIQYLIFPWFHEFKVERHTTDGSEKTFTSFEELVAAYTCGELLPDDLKPSLSKALNRIL
;
A
#
# COMPACT_ATOMS: atom_id res chain seq x y z
N MET A 1 -30.87 24.08 7.56
CA MET A 1 -32.33 24.11 7.29
C MET A 1 -33.13 24.43 8.56
N ASP A 2 -32.53 25.10 9.54
CA ASP A 2 -33.18 25.48 10.80
C ASP A 2 -32.88 26.95 11.16
N ASP A 3 -32.39 27.75 10.20
CA ASP A 3 -32.30 29.20 10.35
C ASP A 3 -33.66 29.72 10.80
N ASP A 4 -33.68 30.58 11.81
CA ASP A 4 -34.94 31.18 12.25
C ASP A 4 -35.48 32.17 11.21
N GLU A 5 -36.70 32.65 11.42
CA GLU A 5 -37.35 33.54 10.47
C GLU A 5 -36.55 34.83 10.24
N VAL A 6 -35.92 35.35 11.30
CA VAL A 6 -35.15 36.58 11.26
C VAL A 6 -33.89 36.40 10.41
N ASP A 7 -33.19 35.29 10.58
CA ASP A 7 -32.00 34.94 9.82
C ASP A 7 -32.32 34.74 8.32
N VAL A 8 -33.41 34.05 7.99
CA VAL A 8 -33.85 33.87 6.60
C VAL A 8 -34.15 35.21 5.95
N ASN A 9 -34.97 36.04 6.62
CA ASN A 9 -35.34 37.37 6.11
C ASN A 9 -34.09 38.25 5.91
N LEU A 10 -33.13 38.20 6.84
CA LEU A 10 -31.89 38.96 6.75
C LEU A 10 -31.00 38.49 5.57
N LYS A 11 -30.87 37.17 5.37
CA LYS A 11 -30.07 36.59 4.28
C LYS A 11 -30.67 36.94 2.91
N ILE A 12 -31.97 36.77 2.73
CA ILE A 12 -32.65 37.11 1.46
C ILE A 12 -32.63 38.61 1.20
N LYS A 13 -32.82 39.45 2.23
CA LYS A 13 -32.70 40.90 2.09
C LYS A 13 -31.33 41.31 1.52
N LYS A 14 -30.25 40.69 2.01
CA LYS A 14 -28.87 40.94 1.59
C LYS A 14 -28.45 40.22 0.29
N ALA A 15 -29.26 39.29 -0.20
CA ALA A 15 -28.92 38.51 -1.39
C ALA A 15 -28.74 39.40 -2.63
N TYR A 16 -27.87 39.00 -3.54
CA TYR A 16 -27.76 39.64 -4.85
C TYR A 16 -29.08 39.50 -5.61
N CYS A 17 -29.63 40.61 -6.10
CA CYS A 17 -30.89 40.64 -6.84
C CYS A 17 -31.04 42.01 -7.52
N PRO A 18 -30.23 42.32 -8.54
CA PRO A 18 -30.35 43.59 -9.25
C PRO A 18 -31.69 43.68 -9.97
N PRO A 19 -32.31 44.85 -10.07
CA PRO A 19 -33.52 45.04 -10.88
C PRO A 19 -33.25 44.67 -12.34
N LYS A 20 -34.21 43.99 -13.00
CA LYS A 20 -34.16 43.64 -14.44
C LYS A 20 -33.02 42.72 -14.86
N VAL A 21 -32.24 42.18 -13.93
CA VAL A 21 -31.16 41.22 -14.21
C VAL A 21 -31.59 39.84 -13.75
N VAL A 22 -31.81 38.94 -14.71
CA VAL A 22 -32.23 37.55 -14.45
C VAL A 22 -31.03 36.62 -14.31
N GLU A 23 -30.06 36.75 -15.19
CA GLU A 23 -28.89 35.88 -15.21
C GLU A 23 -28.07 36.00 -13.92
N GLY A 24 -27.76 34.85 -13.31
CA GLY A 24 -27.00 34.78 -12.04
C GLY A 24 -27.72 35.39 -10.83
N ASN A 25 -29.04 35.58 -10.91
CA ASN A 25 -29.84 36.11 -9.81
C ASN A 25 -30.27 34.99 -8.85
N PRO A 26 -29.66 34.86 -7.66
CA PRO A 26 -29.96 33.76 -6.74
C PRO A 26 -31.40 33.80 -6.21
N CYS A 27 -32.04 34.97 -6.14
CA CYS A 27 -33.42 35.04 -5.67
C CYS A 27 -34.37 34.40 -6.69
N LEU A 28 -34.16 34.66 -7.99
CA LEU A 28 -34.96 34.04 -9.05
C LEU A 28 -34.68 32.53 -9.16
N GLU A 29 -33.43 32.09 -8.98
CA GLU A 29 -33.11 30.66 -8.93
C GLU A 29 -33.78 29.95 -7.76
N TYR A 30 -33.80 30.55 -6.57
CA TYR A 30 -34.52 29.98 -5.42
C TYR A 30 -36.02 29.90 -5.70
N ILE A 31 -36.58 30.87 -6.42
CA ILE A 31 -37.98 30.83 -6.80
C ILE A 31 -38.24 29.70 -7.79
N LYS A 32 -37.41 29.58 -8.83
CA LYS A 32 -37.50 28.55 -9.87
C LYS A 32 -37.39 27.13 -9.32
N TYR A 33 -36.39 26.89 -8.46
CA TYR A 33 -36.02 25.53 -8.05
C TYR A 33 -36.62 25.11 -6.71
N ILE A 34 -37.04 26.07 -5.86
CA ILE A 34 -37.55 25.77 -4.52
C ILE A 34 -39.01 26.20 -4.38
N THR A 35 -39.34 27.48 -4.50
CA THR A 35 -40.68 27.94 -4.13
C THR A 35 -41.76 27.53 -5.13
N LEU A 36 -41.49 27.72 -6.42
CA LEU A 36 -42.46 27.43 -7.48
C LEU A 36 -42.78 25.92 -7.55
N PRO A 37 -41.81 24.98 -7.50
CA PRO A 37 -42.11 23.55 -7.45
C PRO A 37 -42.77 23.11 -6.13
N TRP A 38 -42.50 23.81 -5.02
CA TRP A 38 -43.08 23.45 -3.71
C TRP A 38 -44.56 23.83 -3.61
N PHE A 39 -44.91 25.03 -4.07
CA PHE A 39 -46.28 25.55 -3.95
C PHE A 39 -47.09 25.43 -5.25
N ASN A 40 -46.46 25.06 -6.38
CA ASN A 40 -46.99 25.18 -7.76
C ASN A 40 -47.31 26.62 -8.20
N GLU A 41 -46.97 27.60 -7.38
CA GLU A 41 -47.20 29.01 -7.62
C GLU A 41 -46.22 29.86 -6.78
N PHE A 42 -46.01 31.11 -7.17
CA PHE A 42 -45.26 32.08 -6.40
C PHE A 42 -46.10 33.36 -6.22
N LYS A 43 -46.39 33.72 -4.97
CA LYS A 43 -47.25 34.87 -4.62
C LYS A 43 -46.42 36.06 -4.18
N VAL A 44 -46.60 37.19 -4.85
CA VAL A 44 -46.00 38.48 -4.48
C VAL A 44 -47.10 39.41 -3.98
N GLU A 45 -47.09 39.67 -2.68
CA GLU A 45 -48.03 40.58 -2.03
C GLU A 45 -47.50 42.01 -2.05
N ARG A 46 -48.18 42.92 -2.76
CA ARG A 46 -47.82 44.34 -2.87
C ARG A 46 -49.06 45.23 -2.85
N LYS A 47 -48.88 46.50 -2.44
CA LYS A 47 -49.96 47.51 -2.41
C LYS A 47 -50.45 47.81 -3.83
N VAL A 48 -51.69 48.31 -3.96
CA VAL A 48 -52.30 48.69 -5.25
C VAL A 48 -51.45 49.72 -5.98
N GLU A 49 -50.89 50.70 -5.26
CA GLU A 49 -49.99 51.73 -5.78
C GLU A 49 -48.67 51.18 -6.37
N ASN A 50 -48.28 49.96 -5.99
CA ASN A 50 -47.07 49.27 -6.48
C ASN A 50 -47.41 48.13 -7.46
N GLY A 51 -48.59 48.17 -8.09
CA GLY A 51 -49.02 47.20 -9.11
C GLY A 51 -49.85 46.02 -8.61
N GLY A 52 -50.30 46.02 -7.35
CA GLY A 52 -51.24 45.04 -6.77
C GLY A 52 -50.70 43.61 -6.62
N SER A 53 -51.24 42.82 -5.68
CA SER A 53 -50.73 41.47 -5.43
C SER A 53 -50.88 40.57 -6.67
N LYS A 54 -49.81 39.84 -7.03
CA LYS A 54 -49.76 38.97 -8.22
C LYS A 54 -49.34 37.55 -7.83
N THR A 55 -49.97 36.57 -8.47
CA THR A 55 -49.61 35.14 -8.35
C THR A 55 -49.04 34.69 -9.69
N PHE A 56 -47.85 34.11 -9.64
CA PHE A 56 -47.15 33.56 -10.80
C PHE A 56 -47.28 32.04 -10.79
N THR A 57 -47.69 31.46 -11.92
CA THR A 57 -47.84 29.99 -12.03
C THR A 57 -46.72 29.33 -12.82
N SER A 58 -45.92 30.13 -13.53
CA SER A 58 -44.77 29.68 -14.32
C SER A 58 -43.56 30.57 -14.05
N TYR A 59 -42.36 30.03 -14.28
CA TYR A 59 -41.12 30.80 -14.08
C TYR A 59 -40.93 31.85 -15.19
N GLU A 60 -41.46 31.57 -16.37
CA GLU A 60 -41.47 32.44 -17.54
C GLU A 60 -42.24 33.74 -17.25
N GLU A 61 -43.38 33.66 -16.56
CA GLU A 61 -44.13 34.86 -16.11
C GLU A 61 -43.29 35.70 -15.13
N ILE A 62 -42.54 35.06 -14.24
CA ILE A 62 -41.70 35.75 -13.24
C ILE A 62 -40.55 36.47 -13.93
N ILE A 63 -39.89 35.82 -14.88
CA ILE A 63 -38.82 36.42 -15.68
C ILE A 63 -39.35 37.62 -16.47
N ALA A 64 -40.44 37.43 -17.22
CA ALA A 64 -40.99 38.47 -18.09
C ALA A 64 -41.32 39.75 -17.29
N ASP A 65 -41.98 39.59 -16.14
CA ASP A 65 -42.28 40.70 -15.24
C ASP A 65 -41.03 41.33 -14.61
N TYR A 66 -40.03 40.50 -14.27
CA TYR A 66 -38.80 40.99 -13.63
C TYR A 66 -37.91 41.78 -14.61
N GLU A 67 -37.80 41.33 -15.86
CA GLU A 67 -37.02 41.99 -16.93
C GLU A 67 -37.65 43.30 -17.39
N CYS A 68 -38.97 43.34 -17.58
CA CYS A 68 -39.64 44.57 -17.99
C CYS A 68 -39.69 45.61 -16.86
N GLY A 69 -39.53 45.17 -15.61
CA GLY A 69 -39.51 46.01 -14.41
C GLY A 69 -40.83 46.07 -13.65
N GLU A 70 -41.83 45.30 -14.08
CA GLU A 70 -43.11 45.15 -13.40
C GLU A 70 -42.94 44.44 -12.05
N LEU A 71 -41.95 43.56 -11.89
CA LEU A 71 -41.58 42.94 -10.62
C LEU A 71 -40.21 43.44 -10.14
N HIS A 72 -40.20 44.19 -9.04
CA HIS A 72 -38.97 44.76 -8.49
C HIS A 72 -38.38 43.88 -7.37
N PRO A 73 -37.04 43.83 -7.19
CA PRO A 73 -36.41 43.09 -6.10
C PRO A 73 -36.91 43.44 -4.69
N SER A 74 -37.43 44.66 -4.47
CA SER A 74 -38.04 45.06 -3.19
C SER A 74 -39.31 44.28 -2.85
N ASP A 75 -40.01 43.76 -3.85
CA ASP A 75 -41.24 42.99 -3.71
C ASP A 75 -40.95 41.48 -3.80
N LEU A 76 -40.03 41.09 -4.70
CA LEU A 76 -39.59 39.71 -4.89
C LEU A 76 -38.98 39.12 -3.60
N LYS A 77 -38.08 39.87 -2.93
CA LYS A 77 -37.33 39.37 -1.77
C LYS A 77 -38.21 39.08 -0.55
N PRO A 78 -39.14 39.96 -0.14
CA PRO A 78 -40.08 39.63 0.94
C PRO A 78 -40.96 38.43 0.62
N ALA A 79 -41.48 38.33 -0.61
CA ALA A 79 -42.29 37.20 -1.06
C ALA A 79 -41.51 35.87 -1.00
N LEU A 80 -40.26 35.88 -1.49
CA LEU A 80 -39.34 34.75 -1.39
C LEU A 80 -39.06 34.39 0.08
N SER A 81 -38.79 35.36 0.94
CA SER A 81 -38.53 35.11 2.36
C SER A 81 -39.72 34.45 3.04
N LYS A 82 -40.94 34.95 2.79
CA LYS A 82 -42.19 34.39 3.31
C LYS A 82 -42.36 32.93 2.86
N ALA A 83 -42.21 32.66 1.57
CA ALA A 83 -42.32 31.31 1.01
C ALA A 83 -41.30 30.35 1.64
N LEU A 84 -40.02 30.76 1.75
CA LEU A 84 -38.98 29.93 2.37
C LEU A 84 -39.25 29.67 3.85
N ASN A 85 -39.77 30.65 4.60
CA ASN A 85 -40.12 30.46 6.01
C ASN A 85 -41.22 29.43 6.21
N VAL A 86 -42.22 29.38 5.32
CA VAL A 86 -43.25 28.33 5.34
C VAL A 86 -42.63 26.96 5.06
N ILE A 87 -41.74 26.86 4.07
CA ILE A 87 -41.05 25.61 3.74
C ILE A 87 -40.19 25.10 4.91
N LEU A 88 -39.50 25.99 5.62
CA LEU A 88 -38.61 25.64 6.72
C LEU A 88 -39.34 25.33 8.04
N GLN A 89 -40.59 25.77 8.19
CA GLN A 89 -41.32 25.68 9.45
C GLN A 89 -41.45 24.23 9.99
N PRO A 90 -41.82 23.22 9.19
CA PRO A 90 -41.89 21.83 9.67
C PRO A 90 -40.56 21.30 10.20
N VAL A 91 -39.43 21.73 9.61
CA VAL A 91 -38.09 21.34 10.05
C VAL A 91 -37.75 22.01 11.39
N ARG A 92 -38.04 23.31 11.53
CA ARG A 92 -37.87 24.04 12.80
C ARG A 92 -38.65 23.37 13.92
N ASP A 93 -39.90 22.99 13.64
CA ASP A 93 -40.76 22.33 14.61
C ASP A 93 -40.23 20.92 14.97
N HIS A 94 -39.74 20.15 14.00
CA HIS A 94 -39.12 18.85 14.26
C HIS A 94 -37.94 18.96 15.24
N PHE A 95 -36.99 19.87 14.98
CA PHE A 95 -35.83 20.07 15.86
C PHE A 95 -36.17 20.72 17.21
N LYS A 96 -37.32 21.41 17.32
CA LYS A 96 -37.81 21.95 18.59
C LYS A 96 -38.42 20.88 19.48
N HIS A 97 -39.20 19.96 18.90
CA HIS A 97 -40.02 19.00 19.66
C HIS A 97 -39.40 17.60 19.76
N ASN A 98 -38.44 17.22 18.90
CA ASN A 98 -37.73 15.96 18.99
C ASN A 98 -36.41 16.13 19.77
N ALA A 99 -36.34 15.53 20.96
CA ALA A 99 -35.17 15.65 21.84
C ALA A 99 -33.86 15.12 21.22
N HIS A 100 -33.94 14.01 20.48
CA HIS A 100 -32.78 13.43 19.81
C HIS A 100 -32.28 14.35 18.68
N ALA A 101 -33.18 14.81 17.81
CA ALA A 101 -32.85 15.73 16.72
C ALA A 101 -32.26 17.04 17.27
N LYS A 102 -32.85 17.60 18.34
CA LYS A 102 -32.35 18.79 19.02
C LYS A 102 -30.92 18.62 19.49
N GLU A 103 -30.57 17.46 20.06
CA GLU A 103 -29.21 17.19 20.51
C GLU A 103 -28.22 17.06 19.35
N LEU A 104 -28.60 16.37 18.27
CA LEU A 104 -27.80 16.31 17.04
C LEU A 104 -27.50 17.72 16.50
N LEU A 105 -28.52 18.58 16.45
CA LEU A 105 -28.38 19.95 15.97
C LEU A 105 -27.39 20.77 16.83
N LYS A 106 -27.41 20.61 18.16
CA LYS A 106 -26.44 21.26 19.04
C LYS A 106 -25.02 20.82 18.73
N VAL A 107 -24.79 19.52 18.54
CA VAL A 107 -23.46 18.98 18.20
C VAL A 107 -22.97 19.56 16.86
N VAL A 108 -23.84 19.59 15.84
CA VAL A 108 -23.53 20.17 14.54
C VAL A 108 -23.19 21.66 14.65
N LYS A 109 -24.02 22.46 15.35
CA LYS A 109 -23.77 23.91 15.55
C LYS A 109 -22.48 24.18 16.33
N LYS A 110 -22.13 23.32 17.28
CA LYS A 110 -20.86 23.42 18.03
C LYS A 110 -19.65 23.17 17.13
N ASN A 111 -19.75 22.20 16.21
CA ASN A 111 -18.66 21.82 15.31
C ASN A 111 -18.55 22.71 14.06
N GLY A 112 -19.62 23.39 13.65
CA GLY A 112 -19.65 24.29 12.48
C GLY A 112 -18.89 25.61 12.65
N LYS A 113 -18.50 25.98 13.88
CA LYS A 113 -17.57 27.10 14.12
C LYS A 113 -16.14 26.61 13.88
N ARG A 114 -15.59 26.90 12.69
CA ARG A 114 -14.24 26.49 12.24
C ARG A 114 -13.20 26.47 13.38
N ARG A 115 -12.90 25.27 13.87
CA ARG A 115 -11.55 24.90 14.30
C ARG A 115 -10.97 24.08 13.16
N SER A 116 -9.84 24.51 12.62
CA SER A 116 -8.94 23.60 11.92
C SER A 116 -8.61 22.49 12.93
N ALA A 117 -9.14 21.29 12.69
CA ALA A 117 -8.92 20.15 13.55
C ALA A 117 -8.46 18.99 12.67
N LYS A 118 -7.20 18.60 12.87
CA LYS A 118 -6.60 17.35 12.40
C LYS A 118 -7.50 16.18 12.81
N SER A 119 -7.60 15.19 11.94
CA SER A 119 -8.46 14.02 12.11
C SER A 119 -8.15 13.27 13.40
N GLY A 120 -9.24 12.80 14.01
CA GLY A 120 -9.22 11.80 15.05
C GLY A 120 -10.41 10.88 14.83
N LEU A 121 -10.23 9.84 14.03
CA LEU A 121 -11.10 8.68 14.03
C LEU A 121 -10.22 7.45 13.95
N PHE A 122 -9.90 6.89 15.12
CA PHE A 122 -9.80 5.45 15.40
C PHE A 122 -9.72 5.33 16.93
N LYS A 123 -10.74 4.72 17.55
CA LYS A 123 -10.68 4.35 18.97
C LYS A 123 -10.10 2.94 19.04
N GLU A 124 -8.93 2.81 19.65
CA GLU A 124 -8.31 1.53 19.96
C GLU A 124 -9.22 0.67 20.86
N THR A 125 -9.38 -0.60 20.48
CA THR A 125 -9.79 -1.66 21.40
C THR A 125 -8.58 -2.07 22.22
N LYS A 126 -8.68 -1.91 23.54
CA LYS A 126 -7.60 -2.25 24.49
C LYS A 126 -7.42 -3.77 24.52
N SER A 127 -6.20 -4.24 24.23
CA SER A 127 -5.77 -5.60 24.58
C SER A 127 -5.32 -5.64 26.05
N HIS A 128 -5.72 -6.70 26.76
CA HIS A 128 -5.33 -6.97 28.14
C HIS A 128 -3.84 -7.31 28.26
N PRO A 129 -3.18 -6.99 29.40
CA PRO A 129 -1.81 -7.41 29.66
C PRO A 129 -1.78 -8.91 29.97
N PHE A 130 -0.94 -9.64 29.25
CA PHE A 130 -0.65 -11.05 29.47
C PHE A 130 0.44 -11.17 30.54
N ASP A 131 0.16 -11.94 31.60
CA ASP A 131 1.05 -12.25 32.71
C ASP A 131 1.86 -13.53 32.38
N PRO A 132 3.21 -13.51 32.39
CA PRO A 132 3.97 -14.68 31.99
C PRO A 132 4.25 -15.59 33.18
N THR A 133 3.45 -16.65 33.34
CA THR A 133 3.86 -17.79 34.16
C THR A 133 4.76 -18.73 33.36
N LYS A 134 5.93 -18.99 33.93
CA LYS A 134 7.01 -19.87 33.45
C LYS A 134 6.52 -21.31 33.16
N SER A 135 7.00 -21.88 32.05
CA SER A 135 7.47 -23.26 32.02
C SER A 135 8.41 -23.53 30.83
N ASN A 136 9.61 -24.04 31.15
CA ASN A 136 10.43 -25.09 30.52
C ASN A 136 10.21 -25.50 29.06
N SER A 137 11.18 -26.01 28.30
CA SER A 137 12.63 -26.10 28.37
C SER A 137 13.04 -26.72 27.02
N ALA A 138 13.55 -25.89 26.12
CA ALA A 138 14.34 -26.30 24.96
C ALA A 138 15.36 -25.18 24.79
N THR A 139 16.63 -25.52 24.60
CA THR A 139 17.77 -24.59 24.46
C THR A 139 17.39 -23.35 23.66
N GLN A 140 17.03 -22.28 24.35
CA GLN A 140 16.37 -21.13 23.75
C GLN A 140 17.48 -20.19 23.31
N MET A 141 17.62 -20.00 22.00
CA MET A 141 18.60 -19.07 21.42
C MET A 141 18.51 -17.71 22.12
N SER A 142 19.66 -17.13 22.46
CA SER A 142 19.74 -15.81 23.06
C SER A 142 19.22 -14.74 22.11
N ALA A 143 18.81 -13.58 22.64
CA ALA A 143 18.37 -12.47 21.80
C ALA A 143 19.48 -12.02 20.83
N GLU A 144 20.74 -12.07 21.25
CA GLU A 144 21.91 -11.74 20.44
C GLU A 144 22.13 -12.74 19.31
N GLU A 145 21.96 -14.04 19.59
CA GLU A 145 22.07 -15.09 18.57
C GLU A 145 20.96 -14.95 17.53
N LYS A 146 19.72 -14.73 17.97
CA LYS A 146 18.58 -14.43 17.09
C LYS A 146 18.86 -13.19 16.26
N PHE A 147 19.36 -12.11 16.87
CA PHE A 147 19.68 -10.87 16.19
C PHE A 147 20.70 -11.09 15.08
N LYS A 148 21.79 -11.83 15.34
CA LYS A 148 22.79 -12.15 14.31
C LYS A 148 22.18 -12.87 13.11
N ILE A 149 21.35 -13.88 13.35
CA ILE A 149 20.69 -14.64 12.27
C ILE A 149 19.71 -13.75 11.50
N VAL A 150 18.80 -13.06 12.19
CA VAL A 150 17.79 -12.20 11.56
C VAL A 150 18.45 -11.05 10.81
N ARG A 151 19.49 -10.42 11.36
CA ARG A 151 20.23 -9.34 10.68
C ARG A 151 20.94 -9.82 9.42
N SER A 152 21.38 -11.08 9.37
CA SER A 152 22.09 -11.66 8.22
C SER A 152 21.23 -11.83 6.96
N VAL A 153 19.89 -11.76 7.07
CA VAL A 153 18.98 -11.90 5.91
C VAL A 153 18.85 -10.60 5.12
N ALA A 154 19.40 -9.49 5.64
CA ALA A 154 19.20 -8.16 5.11
C ALA A 154 20.50 -7.44 4.77
N GLU A 155 20.42 -6.61 3.74
CA GLU A 155 21.42 -5.60 3.44
C GLU A 155 21.26 -4.42 4.41
N GLU A 156 20.02 -3.96 4.60
CA GLU A 156 19.68 -2.81 5.46
C GLU A 156 18.66 -3.16 6.55
N CYS A 157 18.86 -2.60 7.76
CA CYS A 157 17.91 -2.71 8.87
C CYS A 157 17.57 -1.32 9.45
N LEU A 158 16.27 -0.96 9.46
CA LEU A 158 15.75 0.27 10.07
C LEU A 158 14.75 -0.06 11.19
N LYS A 159 15.16 -0.07 12.47
CA LYS A 159 16.52 0.13 13.00
C LYS A 159 16.97 -1.07 13.82
N GLU A 160 18.28 -1.31 13.86
CA GLU A 160 18.89 -2.45 14.57
C GLU A 160 18.56 -2.47 16.06
N ASP A 161 18.58 -1.32 16.74
CA ASP A 161 18.20 -1.23 18.17
C ASP A 161 16.73 -1.64 18.40
N GLU A 162 15.84 -1.27 17.48
CA GLU A 162 14.42 -1.63 17.53
C GLU A 162 14.24 -3.15 17.29
N LEU A 163 15.04 -3.73 16.38
CA LEU A 163 15.05 -5.16 16.11
C LEU A 163 15.52 -5.96 17.32
N MET A 164 16.63 -5.57 17.94
CA MET A 164 17.15 -6.24 19.13
C MET A 164 16.12 -6.20 20.28
N ASN A 165 15.50 -5.04 20.49
CA ASN A 165 14.44 -4.87 21.48
C ASN A 165 13.21 -5.73 21.17
N LEU A 166 12.82 -5.87 19.89
CA LEU A 166 11.71 -6.72 19.47
C LEU A 166 12.01 -8.19 19.77
N LEU A 167 13.19 -8.67 19.36
CA LEU A 167 13.60 -10.06 19.54
C LEU A 167 13.75 -10.45 21.02
N ALA A 168 14.13 -9.50 21.87
CA ALA A 168 14.20 -9.72 23.32
C ALA A 168 12.82 -9.79 24.00
N LYS A 169 11.81 -9.07 23.48
CA LYS A 169 10.51 -8.88 24.16
C LYS A 169 9.37 -9.70 23.59
N LYS A 170 9.38 -9.96 22.28
CA LYS A 170 8.31 -10.67 21.57
C LYS A 170 8.81 -12.06 21.17
N PRO A 171 8.28 -13.15 21.76
CA PRO A 171 8.73 -14.51 21.45
C PRO A 171 8.54 -14.92 19.98
N HIS A 172 7.46 -14.44 19.36
CA HIS A 172 7.09 -14.73 17.98
C HIS A 172 6.81 -13.44 17.19
N PRO A 173 7.85 -12.72 16.76
CA PRO A 173 7.70 -11.61 15.84
C PRO A 173 7.06 -12.05 14.51
N ILE A 174 6.24 -11.19 13.92
CA ILE A 174 5.58 -11.41 12.64
C ILE A 174 6.39 -10.69 11.56
N CYS A 175 7.00 -11.48 10.68
CA CYS A 175 7.59 -11.03 9.44
C CYS A 175 6.56 -11.16 8.31
N TYR A 176 6.65 -10.32 7.28
CA TYR A 176 5.94 -10.58 6.03
C TYR A 176 6.77 -10.20 4.80
N ASP A 177 6.48 -10.86 3.69
CA ASP A 177 6.90 -10.47 2.35
C ASP A 177 5.75 -10.68 1.36
N GLY A 178 5.64 -9.80 0.37
CA GLY A 178 4.55 -9.75 -0.60
C GLY A 178 5.01 -10.02 -2.03
N PHE A 179 4.24 -10.81 -2.76
CA PHE A 179 4.59 -11.24 -4.11
C PHE A 179 3.44 -11.03 -5.07
N GLU A 180 3.66 -10.27 -6.14
CA GLU A 180 2.74 -10.19 -7.28
C GLU A 180 2.79 -11.48 -8.12
N PRO A 181 1.69 -12.24 -8.24
CA PRO A 181 1.63 -13.36 -9.16
C PRO A 181 1.62 -12.87 -10.61
N SER A 182 2.79 -12.89 -11.24
CA SER A 182 3.06 -12.14 -12.48
C SER A 182 3.76 -12.95 -13.58
N GLY A 183 3.93 -14.26 -13.39
CA GLY A 183 4.57 -15.18 -14.33
C GLY A 183 5.49 -16.16 -13.60
N ARG A 184 6.41 -16.78 -14.35
CA ARG A 184 7.43 -17.71 -13.82
C ARG A 184 8.18 -17.11 -12.64
N MET A 185 8.52 -17.97 -11.66
CA MET A 185 9.26 -17.58 -10.47
C MET A 185 10.76 -17.63 -10.78
N HIS A 186 11.48 -16.53 -10.54
CA HIS A 186 12.94 -16.54 -10.66
C HIS A 186 13.61 -17.00 -9.35
N ILE A 187 14.88 -17.38 -9.41
CA ILE A 187 15.60 -18.03 -8.31
C ILE A 187 15.66 -17.22 -7.01
N ALA A 188 15.72 -15.88 -7.09
CA ALA A 188 15.65 -15.03 -5.88
C ALA A 188 14.28 -15.10 -5.17
N GLN A 189 13.17 -15.24 -5.92
CA GLN A 189 11.83 -15.41 -5.34
C GLN A 189 11.66 -16.81 -4.72
N GLY A 190 12.34 -17.83 -5.24
CA GLY A 190 12.27 -19.20 -4.73
C GLY A 190 13.34 -19.51 -3.68
N VAL A 191 14.57 -19.77 -4.14
CA VAL A 191 15.71 -20.22 -3.32
C VAL A 191 16.13 -19.18 -2.30
N MET A 192 16.47 -17.95 -2.70
CA MET A 192 16.95 -16.92 -1.77
C MET A 192 15.89 -16.58 -0.72
N LYS A 193 14.62 -16.51 -1.14
CA LYS A 193 13.51 -16.30 -0.23
C LYS A 193 13.38 -17.44 0.77
N THR A 194 13.48 -18.68 0.32
CA THR A 194 13.43 -19.87 1.18
C THR A 194 14.55 -19.86 2.23
N ILE A 195 15.79 -19.52 1.84
CA ILE A 195 16.91 -19.37 2.77
C ILE A 195 16.58 -18.33 3.84
N ASN A 196 16.11 -17.15 3.44
CA ASN A 196 15.78 -16.08 4.37
C ASN A 196 14.63 -16.44 5.30
N VAL A 197 13.56 -17.05 4.78
CA VAL A 197 12.41 -17.51 5.57
C VAL A 197 12.80 -18.60 6.56
N ASN A 198 13.63 -19.56 6.16
CA ASN A 198 14.14 -20.61 7.04
C ASN A 198 15.01 -20.04 8.17
N LYS A 199 15.83 -19.01 7.88
CA LYS A 199 16.60 -18.28 8.90
C LYS A 199 15.69 -17.52 9.88
N LEU A 200 14.60 -16.91 9.41
CA LEU A 200 13.67 -16.20 10.29
C LEU A 200 12.92 -17.18 11.21
N THR A 201 12.38 -18.24 10.63
CA THR A 201 11.61 -19.27 11.36
C THR A 201 12.48 -20.00 12.39
N SER A 202 13.75 -20.28 12.09
CA SER A 202 14.68 -20.88 13.08
C SER A 202 14.87 -20.03 14.34
N THR A 203 14.61 -18.72 14.29
CA THR A 203 14.68 -17.81 15.46
C THR A 203 13.35 -17.66 16.22
N GLY A 204 12.30 -18.34 15.75
CA GLY A 204 10.94 -18.30 16.31
C GLY A 204 10.03 -17.23 15.69
N CYS A 205 10.47 -16.55 14.63
CA CYS A 205 9.62 -15.62 13.89
C CYS A 205 8.51 -16.37 13.14
N LYS A 206 7.32 -15.78 13.09
CA LYS A 206 6.26 -16.19 12.16
C LYS A 206 6.41 -15.40 10.87
N VAL A 207 6.24 -16.05 9.73
CA VAL A 207 6.38 -15.44 8.41
C VAL A 207 5.06 -15.53 7.66
N LYS A 208 4.54 -14.39 7.23
CA LYS A 208 3.38 -14.30 6.34
C LYS A 208 3.85 -14.09 4.91
N MET A 209 3.54 -15.06 4.06
CA MET A 209 3.76 -15.01 2.62
C MET A 209 2.50 -14.43 1.98
N TRP A 210 2.55 -13.15 1.61
CA TRP A 210 1.40 -12.39 1.09
C TRP A 210 1.31 -12.53 -0.43
N ILE A 211 0.33 -13.31 -0.88
CA ILE A 211 0.02 -13.49 -2.30
C ILE A 211 -0.80 -12.29 -2.75
N ALA A 212 -0.11 -11.33 -3.36
CA ALA A 212 -0.61 -10.01 -3.67
C ALA A 212 -1.39 -10.01 -5.00
N ASP A 213 -2.50 -10.75 -5.05
CA ASP A 213 -3.29 -11.00 -6.25
C ASP A 213 -4.03 -9.74 -6.76
N TRP A 214 -4.73 -9.02 -5.89
CA TRP A 214 -5.29 -7.71 -6.24
C TRP A 214 -4.20 -6.72 -6.66
N PHE A 215 -3.02 -6.75 -6.03
CA PHE A 215 -1.91 -5.89 -6.40
C PHE A 215 -1.38 -6.20 -7.80
N ALA A 216 -1.24 -7.48 -8.14
CA ALA A 216 -0.90 -7.91 -9.49
C ALA A 216 -1.93 -7.42 -10.52
N GLN A 217 -3.23 -7.47 -10.18
CA GLN A 217 -4.28 -6.93 -11.03
C GLN A 217 -4.17 -5.40 -11.20
N LEU A 218 -4.00 -4.65 -10.11
CA LEU A 218 -3.83 -3.19 -10.12
C LEU A 218 -2.60 -2.76 -10.94
N ASN A 219 -1.56 -3.60 -10.96
CA ASN A 219 -0.36 -3.39 -11.76
C ASN A 219 -0.44 -3.98 -13.18
N ASN A 220 -1.63 -4.43 -13.61
CA ASN A 220 -1.91 -5.01 -14.92
C ASN A 220 -1.04 -6.24 -15.28
N LYS A 221 -0.70 -7.06 -14.30
CA LYS A 221 -0.02 -8.35 -14.53
C LYS A 221 -1.01 -9.35 -15.11
N MET A 222 -0.51 -10.25 -15.96
CA MET A 222 -1.34 -11.25 -16.65
C MET A 222 -2.53 -10.64 -17.42
N GLY A 223 -2.42 -9.37 -17.86
CA GLY A 223 -3.50 -8.63 -18.52
C GLY A 223 -4.63 -8.20 -17.58
N GLY A 224 -4.40 -8.18 -16.26
CA GLY A 224 -5.43 -7.88 -15.26
C GLY A 224 -6.42 -9.02 -15.00
N ASP A 225 -6.14 -10.20 -15.53
CA ASP A 225 -6.98 -11.38 -15.45
C ASP A 225 -6.79 -12.12 -14.11
N MET A 226 -7.79 -12.03 -13.24
CA MET A 226 -7.72 -12.61 -11.89
C MET A 226 -7.65 -14.13 -11.88
N GLU A 227 -8.20 -14.83 -12.87
CA GLU A 227 -8.13 -16.29 -12.92
C GLU A 227 -6.68 -16.71 -13.20
N LYS A 228 -6.02 -16.06 -14.17
CA LYS A 228 -4.60 -16.29 -14.45
C LYS A 228 -3.71 -15.91 -13.27
N ILE A 229 -4.00 -14.79 -12.61
CA ILE A 229 -3.24 -14.35 -11.41
C ILE A 229 -3.34 -15.40 -10.30
N LYS A 230 -4.54 -15.95 -10.05
CA LYS A 230 -4.72 -17.01 -9.05
C LYS A 230 -3.97 -18.29 -9.41
N ILE A 231 -4.03 -18.73 -10.67
CA ILE A 231 -3.25 -19.89 -11.12
C ILE A 231 -1.74 -19.67 -10.87
N VAL A 232 -1.23 -18.49 -11.21
CA VAL A 232 0.18 -18.17 -10.94
C VAL A 232 0.46 -18.16 -9.43
N GLY A 233 -0.42 -17.61 -8.60
CA GLY A 233 -0.23 -17.59 -7.15
C GLY A 233 -0.16 -18.99 -6.53
N GLU A 234 -1.02 -19.91 -6.98
CA GLU A 234 -0.95 -21.33 -6.59
C GLU A 234 0.36 -21.97 -7.03
N TYR A 235 0.79 -21.73 -8.28
CA TYR A 235 2.10 -22.16 -8.78
C TYR A 235 3.27 -21.65 -7.91
N LEU A 236 3.23 -20.39 -7.45
CA LEU A 236 4.27 -19.88 -6.55
C LEU A 236 4.30 -20.62 -5.21
N ILE A 237 3.13 -20.92 -4.64
CA ILE A 237 2.99 -21.67 -3.39
C ILE A 237 3.58 -23.08 -3.53
N GLU A 238 3.28 -23.78 -4.63
CA GLU A 238 3.83 -25.13 -4.87
C GLU A 238 5.36 -25.12 -5.00
N ILE A 239 5.95 -24.11 -5.62
CA ILE A 239 7.40 -23.98 -5.67
C ILE A 239 8.00 -23.79 -4.27
N TRP A 240 7.43 -22.90 -3.45
CA TRP A 240 7.94 -22.69 -2.08
C TRP A 240 7.85 -23.95 -1.23
N LYS A 241 6.79 -24.75 -1.39
CA LYS A 241 6.66 -26.07 -0.75
C LYS A 241 7.75 -27.03 -1.22
N ALA A 242 8.06 -27.05 -2.52
CA ALA A 242 9.01 -27.98 -3.11
C ALA A 242 10.48 -27.66 -2.80
N VAL A 243 10.87 -26.39 -2.83
CA VAL A 243 12.27 -25.94 -2.64
C VAL A 243 12.74 -26.05 -1.17
N GLY A 244 11.95 -26.60 -0.25
CA GLY A 244 12.39 -26.83 1.13
C GLY A 244 12.19 -25.66 2.08
N MET A 245 11.17 -24.84 1.85
CA MET A 245 10.67 -23.92 2.87
C MET A 245 10.12 -24.72 4.05
N ASN A 246 10.59 -24.44 5.27
CA ASN A 246 10.26 -25.27 6.44
C ASN A 246 8.84 -24.99 6.97
N LEU A 247 7.87 -25.77 6.50
CA LEU A 247 6.47 -25.67 6.90
C LEU A 247 6.13 -26.45 8.19
N LYS A 248 7.07 -27.22 8.76
CA LYS A 248 6.80 -28.25 9.78
C LYS A 248 6.28 -27.71 11.11
N ASP A 249 6.50 -26.43 11.39
CA ASP A 249 6.20 -25.81 12.70
C ASP A 249 5.01 -24.83 12.67
N GLY A 250 4.29 -24.73 11.53
CA GLY A 250 3.16 -23.82 11.38
C GLY A 250 3.54 -22.34 11.54
N GLN A 251 4.83 -22.01 11.39
CA GLN A 251 5.34 -20.65 11.51
C GLN A 251 5.14 -19.84 10.22
N ILE A 252 4.81 -20.50 9.11
CA ILE A 252 4.64 -19.88 7.80
C ILE A 252 3.17 -19.94 7.40
N GLU A 253 2.61 -18.78 7.03
CA GLU A 253 1.23 -18.64 6.59
C GLU A 253 1.21 -18.07 5.16
N PHE A 254 0.60 -18.78 4.21
CA PHE A 254 0.30 -18.24 2.88
C PHE A 254 -1.07 -17.57 2.93
N LEU A 255 -1.12 -16.27 2.61
CA LEU A 255 -2.32 -15.46 2.73
C LEU A 255 -2.59 -14.75 1.41
N TRP A 256 -3.82 -14.85 0.89
CA TRP A 256 -4.24 -14.18 -0.33
C TRP A 256 -4.77 -12.79 -0.02
N ALA A 257 -4.28 -11.78 -0.74
CA ALA A 257 -4.66 -10.40 -0.48
C ALA A 257 -6.16 -10.17 -0.63
N SER A 258 -6.73 -10.62 -1.74
CA SER A 258 -8.17 -10.49 -2.01
C SER A 258 -9.03 -11.15 -0.93
N GLU A 259 -8.66 -12.36 -0.48
CA GLU A 259 -9.43 -13.12 0.52
C GLU A 259 -9.36 -12.45 1.89
N GLU A 260 -8.15 -12.13 2.36
CA GLU A 260 -7.95 -11.53 3.67
C GLU A 260 -8.58 -10.14 3.77
N ILE A 261 -8.42 -9.31 2.74
CA ILE A 261 -9.05 -7.98 2.72
C ILE A 261 -10.57 -8.10 2.66
N SER A 262 -11.11 -9.01 1.83
CA SER A 262 -12.56 -9.21 1.71
C SER A 262 -13.19 -9.81 2.97
N SER A 263 -12.42 -10.55 3.77
CA SER A 263 -12.90 -11.07 5.06
C SER A 263 -13.07 -9.97 6.11
N ARG A 264 -12.27 -8.89 6.04
CA ARG A 264 -12.21 -7.80 7.04
C ARG A 264 -12.13 -6.41 6.38
N PRO A 265 -13.08 -6.05 5.50
CA PRO A 265 -12.98 -4.83 4.70
C PRO A 265 -13.10 -3.56 5.54
N HIS A 266 -13.83 -3.64 6.66
CA HIS A 266 -14.03 -2.52 7.59
C HIS A 266 -12.77 -2.18 8.40
N ASP A 267 -11.83 -3.13 8.53
CA ASP A 267 -10.53 -2.89 9.15
C ASP A 267 -9.53 -2.34 8.13
N TYR A 268 -9.59 -2.83 6.89
CA TYR A 268 -8.60 -2.52 5.85
C TYR A 268 -8.83 -1.19 5.15
N TRP A 269 -10.01 -0.97 4.55
CA TRP A 269 -10.21 0.20 3.69
C TRP A 269 -10.17 1.54 4.42
N PRO A 270 -10.71 1.69 5.63
CA PRO A 270 -10.54 2.91 6.41
C PRO A 270 -9.07 3.25 6.70
N LEU A 271 -8.22 2.24 6.93
CA LEU A 271 -6.77 2.42 7.08
C LEU A 271 -6.13 2.94 5.79
N VAL A 272 -6.41 2.31 4.65
CA VAL A 272 -5.89 2.75 3.34
C VAL A 272 -6.32 4.18 3.02
N LEU A 273 -7.59 4.53 3.30
CA LEU A 273 -8.11 5.88 3.09
C LEU A 273 -7.48 6.92 4.02
N ASP A 274 -7.21 6.58 5.29
CA ASP A 274 -6.50 7.50 6.20
C ASP A 274 -5.04 7.71 5.77
N ILE A 275 -4.35 6.66 5.29
CA ILE A 275 -3.01 6.78 4.69
C ILE A 275 -3.04 7.71 3.47
N ALA A 276 -4.00 7.51 2.56
CA ALA A 276 -4.17 8.34 1.38
C ALA A 276 -4.51 9.80 1.75
N TRP A 277 -5.35 10.02 2.76
CA TRP A 277 -5.76 11.35 3.21
C TRP A 277 -4.63 12.16 3.85
N ARG A 278 -3.64 11.49 4.49
CA ARG A 278 -2.48 12.15 5.11
C ARG A 278 -1.36 12.47 4.15
N ASN A 279 -1.37 11.87 2.97
CA ASN A 279 -0.29 12.00 2.00
C ASN A 279 -0.71 12.83 0.79
N ASN A 280 0.22 13.64 0.28
CA ASN A 280 0.02 14.30 -1.01
C ASN A 280 0.41 13.36 -2.16
N LEU A 281 -0.06 13.69 -3.37
CA LEU A 281 0.18 12.89 -4.57
C LEU A 281 1.68 12.68 -4.85
N ASN A 282 2.52 13.72 -4.66
CA ASN A 282 3.96 13.63 -4.91
C ASN A 282 4.66 12.62 -3.99
N ARG A 283 4.23 12.54 -2.72
CA ARG A 283 4.79 11.58 -1.76
C ARG A 283 4.47 10.14 -2.14
N ILE A 284 3.24 9.90 -2.63
CA ILE A 284 2.80 8.58 -3.11
C ILE A 284 3.49 8.21 -4.43
N LYS A 285 3.64 9.17 -5.36
CA LYS A 285 4.35 8.97 -6.62
C LYS A 285 5.79 8.48 -6.41
N ARG A 286 6.49 8.99 -5.40
CA ARG A 286 7.85 8.52 -5.05
C ARG A 286 7.92 7.03 -4.71
N CYS A 287 6.83 6.42 -4.27
CA CYS A 287 6.76 4.99 -3.95
C CYS A 287 6.45 4.11 -5.18
N ILE A 288 6.22 4.66 -6.37
CA ILE A 288 5.75 3.87 -7.53
C ILE A 288 6.78 2.84 -8.02
N GLN A 289 8.06 3.05 -7.72
CA GLN A 289 9.12 2.08 -8.04
C GLN A 289 8.92 0.71 -7.38
N ILE A 290 8.15 0.62 -6.29
CA ILE A 290 7.85 -0.66 -5.61
C ILE A 290 7.13 -1.65 -6.53
N MET A 291 6.38 -1.17 -7.52
CA MET A 291 5.67 -1.98 -8.51
C MET A 291 6.40 -2.04 -9.87
N GLY A 292 7.66 -1.62 -9.91
CA GLY A 292 8.50 -1.64 -11.12
C GLY A 292 8.13 -0.58 -12.17
N ARG A 293 7.57 0.55 -11.73
CA ARG A 293 7.17 1.67 -12.59
C ARG A 293 7.94 2.95 -12.27
N SER A 294 7.94 3.88 -13.20
CA SER A 294 8.54 5.19 -13.03
C SER A 294 7.50 6.30 -12.80
N GLU A 295 7.93 7.41 -12.19
CA GLU A 295 7.06 8.59 -11.99
C GLU A 295 6.66 9.28 -13.31
N GLN A 296 7.41 9.02 -14.38
CA GLN A 296 7.16 9.54 -15.74
C GLN A 296 6.20 8.66 -16.55
N ASP A 297 5.89 7.45 -16.09
CA ASP A 297 4.96 6.57 -16.79
C ASP A 297 3.54 7.16 -16.79
N GLU A 298 2.71 6.75 -17.75
CA GLU A 298 1.29 7.01 -17.69
C GLU A 298 0.64 6.09 -16.65
N LEU A 299 0.32 6.68 -15.50
CA LEU A 299 -0.14 5.94 -14.32
C LEU A 299 -1.66 5.99 -14.18
N THR A 300 -2.26 4.83 -13.92
CA THR A 300 -3.67 4.76 -13.55
C THR A 300 -3.88 5.17 -12.09
N ILE A 301 -5.11 5.56 -11.72
CA ILE A 301 -5.43 5.84 -10.31
C ILE A 301 -5.25 4.60 -9.42
N ALA A 302 -5.50 3.40 -9.97
CA ALA A 302 -5.21 2.14 -9.31
C ALA A 302 -3.73 2.03 -8.87
N GLN A 303 -2.80 2.45 -9.72
CA GLN A 303 -1.37 2.47 -9.44
C GLN A 303 -0.98 3.56 -8.43
N ILE A 304 -1.72 4.66 -8.36
CA ILE A 304 -1.56 5.65 -7.28
C ILE A 304 -2.06 5.08 -5.94
N PHE A 305 -3.11 4.24 -5.95
CA PHE A 305 -3.66 3.67 -4.73
C PHE A 305 -2.83 2.50 -4.18
N TYR A 306 -2.12 1.80 -5.07
CA TYR A 306 -1.29 0.63 -4.74
C TYR A 306 -0.33 0.90 -3.56
N PRO A 307 0.52 1.96 -3.52
CA PRO A 307 1.39 2.20 -2.38
C PRO A 307 0.65 2.46 -1.06
N CYS A 308 -0.55 3.05 -1.11
CA CYS A 308 -1.38 3.23 0.08
C CYS A 308 -1.88 1.88 0.60
N MET A 309 -2.28 0.97 -0.30
CA MET A 309 -2.68 -0.39 0.04
C MET A 309 -1.53 -1.19 0.64
N GLN A 310 -0.35 -1.19 0.01
CA GLN A 310 0.81 -1.92 0.53
C GLN A 310 1.31 -1.35 1.87
N CYS A 311 1.20 -0.04 2.09
CA CYS A 311 1.43 0.56 3.40
C CYS A 311 0.40 0.08 4.44
N GLY A 312 -0.88 -0.04 4.03
CA GLY A 312 -1.95 -0.58 4.86
C GLY A 312 -1.73 -2.04 5.26
N ASP A 313 -1.21 -2.87 4.34
CA ASP A 313 -0.93 -4.28 4.57
C ASP A 313 -0.04 -4.50 5.79
N ILE A 314 0.98 -3.66 5.99
CA ILE A 314 1.91 -3.75 7.11
C ILE A 314 1.16 -3.77 8.46
N PHE A 315 0.16 -2.90 8.60
CA PHE A 315 -0.62 -2.79 9.82
C PHE A 315 -1.74 -3.84 9.87
N PHE A 316 -2.37 -4.12 8.73
CA PHE A 316 -3.45 -5.09 8.63
C PHE A 316 -2.98 -6.52 8.95
N LEU A 317 -1.78 -6.89 8.48
CA LEU A 317 -1.11 -8.16 8.76
C LEU A 317 -0.48 -8.19 10.15
N LYS A 318 -0.43 -7.05 10.84
CA LYS A 318 0.25 -6.85 12.14
C LYS A 318 1.73 -7.23 12.08
N ALA A 319 2.39 -6.90 10.97
CA ALA A 319 3.81 -7.18 10.79
C ALA A 319 4.64 -6.33 11.77
N ASP A 320 5.56 -6.99 12.48
CA ASP A 320 6.61 -6.30 13.23
C ASP A 320 7.85 -6.07 12.36
N ILE A 321 8.09 -6.95 11.38
CA ILE A 321 9.24 -6.91 10.47
C ILE A 321 8.75 -6.94 9.02
N CYS A 322 9.04 -5.89 8.25
CA CYS A 322 8.86 -5.87 6.80
C CYS A 322 10.11 -6.48 6.15
N GLN A 323 10.05 -7.76 5.74
CA GLN A 323 11.19 -8.47 5.14
C GLN A 323 11.08 -8.54 3.60
N LEU A 324 11.14 -7.38 2.97
CA LEU A 324 10.99 -7.23 1.51
C LEU A 324 12.32 -6.83 0.85
N GLY A 325 12.37 -6.77 -0.47
CA GLY A 325 13.58 -6.34 -1.20
C GLY A 325 13.93 -4.87 -0.93
N MET A 326 15.17 -4.48 -1.25
CA MET A 326 15.58 -3.06 -1.18
C MET A 326 14.72 -2.15 -2.06
N ASP A 327 14.15 -2.66 -3.15
CA ASP A 327 13.21 -1.94 -4.02
C ASP A 327 11.89 -1.56 -3.33
N GLN A 328 11.49 -2.29 -2.29
CA GLN A 328 10.27 -2.03 -1.49
C GLN A 328 10.49 -1.00 -0.36
N ARG A 329 11.73 -0.54 -0.16
CA ARG A 329 12.11 0.31 0.99
C ARG A 329 11.25 1.57 1.12
N LYS A 330 10.88 2.22 0.01
CA LYS A 330 10.17 3.51 0.05
C LYS A 330 8.77 3.44 0.68
N VAL A 331 8.03 2.36 0.43
CA VAL A 331 6.71 2.16 1.06
C VAL A 331 6.84 1.70 2.51
N ASN A 332 7.88 0.94 2.84
CA ASN A 332 8.18 0.58 4.22
C ASN A 332 8.53 1.83 5.06
N VAL A 333 9.28 2.77 4.48
CA VAL A 333 9.53 4.08 5.12
C VAL A 333 8.25 4.91 5.24
N LEU A 334 7.37 4.88 4.23
CA LEU A 334 6.05 5.52 4.30
C LEU A 334 5.23 4.99 5.50
N ALA A 335 5.30 3.69 5.80
CA ALA A 335 4.62 3.13 6.97
C ALA A 335 5.21 3.63 8.30
N ARG A 336 6.52 3.85 8.37
CA ARG A 336 7.16 4.45 9.57
C ARG A 336 6.78 5.93 9.73
N GLU A 337 6.69 6.69 8.64
CA GLU A 337 6.19 8.07 8.64
C GLU A 337 4.71 8.12 9.07
N TYR A 338 3.89 7.21 8.56
CA TYR A 338 2.48 7.09 8.98
C TYR A 338 2.35 6.83 10.48
N CYS A 339 3.23 6.01 11.07
CA CYS A 339 3.27 5.81 12.53
C CYS A 339 3.51 7.13 13.29
N ASP A 340 4.33 8.04 12.77
CA ASP A 340 4.55 9.36 13.39
C ASP A 340 3.28 10.21 13.33
N ASP A 341 2.57 10.20 12.20
CA ASP A 341 1.33 10.96 12.02
C ASP A 341 0.20 10.51 12.96
N ILE A 342 0.09 9.20 13.21
CA ILE A 342 -0.89 8.62 14.13
C ILE A 342 -0.36 8.46 15.56
N LYS A 343 0.88 8.90 15.82
CA LYS A 343 1.57 8.81 17.13
C LYS A 343 1.68 7.37 17.67
N ARG A 344 1.82 6.40 16.78
CA ARG A 344 2.08 4.99 17.12
C ARG A 344 3.55 4.80 17.46
N LYS A 345 3.83 4.38 18.70
CA LYS A 345 5.20 4.16 19.18
C LYS A 345 5.89 2.95 18.55
N ASN A 346 5.15 1.85 18.38
CA ASN A 346 5.69 0.61 17.83
C ASN A 346 5.68 0.68 16.31
N LYS A 347 6.81 1.09 15.75
CA LYS A 347 7.04 1.13 14.30
C LYS A 347 7.47 -0.24 13.77
N PRO A 348 7.09 -0.60 12.53
CA PRO A 348 7.61 -1.80 11.90
C PRO A 348 9.12 -1.66 11.64
N ILE A 349 9.89 -2.71 11.90
CA ILE A 349 11.30 -2.81 11.50
C ILE A 349 11.34 -3.10 10.00
N ILE A 350 12.15 -2.35 9.27
CA ILE A 350 12.41 -2.58 7.86
C ILE A 350 13.66 -3.45 7.78
N LEU A 351 13.55 -4.64 7.22
CA LEU A 351 14.64 -5.62 7.12
C LEU A 351 14.81 -6.00 5.65
N SER A 352 15.43 -5.10 4.89
CA SER A 352 15.46 -5.18 3.43
C SER A 352 16.59 -6.08 2.92
N HIS A 353 16.24 -7.09 2.14
CA HIS A 353 17.22 -8.03 1.56
C HIS A 353 17.82 -7.51 0.25
N HIS A 354 19.03 -8.01 -0.01
CA HIS A 354 19.81 -7.69 -1.20
C HIS A 354 19.06 -8.05 -2.50
N MET A 355 19.23 -7.24 -3.54
CA MET A 355 18.62 -7.49 -4.86
C MET A 355 19.57 -8.32 -5.71
N LEU A 356 19.25 -9.60 -5.92
CA LEU A 356 20.09 -10.45 -6.74
C LEU A 356 20.10 -9.96 -8.20
N PRO A 357 21.29 -9.75 -8.81
CA PRO A 357 21.43 -9.14 -10.12
C PRO A 357 20.99 -10.08 -11.25
N GLY A 358 20.75 -9.48 -12.42
CA GLY A 358 20.60 -10.24 -13.65
C GLY A 358 21.94 -10.82 -14.11
N LEU A 359 21.91 -11.89 -14.90
CA LEU A 359 23.13 -12.56 -15.38
C LEU A 359 23.94 -11.74 -16.38
N GLN A 360 23.36 -10.71 -17.01
CA GLN A 360 24.04 -9.88 -18.01
C GLN A 360 24.70 -8.64 -17.39
N GLN A 361 25.71 -8.10 -18.06
CA GLN A 361 26.46 -6.94 -17.56
C GLN A 361 25.54 -5.72 -17.34
N GLY A 362 25.66 -5.08 -16.18
CA GLY A 362 24.92 -3.85 -15.84
C GLY A 362 23.46 -4.07 -15.44
N GLN A 363 23.00 -5.32 -15.32
CA GLN A 363 21.65 -5.63 -14.83
C GLN A 363 21.64 -5.70 -13.30
N GLU A 364 21.32 -4.58 -12.64
CA GLU A 364 21.20 -4.51 -11.17
C GLU A 364 20.10 -5.43 -10.58
N LYS A 365 19.15 -5.89 -11.41
CA LYS A 365 18.06 -6.78 -11.00
C LYS A 365 17.68 -7.72 -12.14
N MET A 366 17.36 -8.98 -11.80
CA MET A 366 16.76 -9.92 -12.74
C MET A 366 15.47 -9.37 -13.37
N SER A 367 15.36 -9.49 -14.70
CA SER A 367 14.13 -9.14 -15.42
C SER A 367 13.38 -10.38 -15.91
N LYS A 368 12.05 -10.37 -15.77
CA LYS A 368 11.18 -11.39 -16.37
C LYS A 368 11.03 -11.24 -17.89
N SER A 369 11.37 -10.07 -18.44
CA SER A 369 11.25 -9.80 -19.88
C SER A 369 12.42 -10.31 -20.71
N ASP A 370 13.56 -10.58 -20.07
CA ASP A 370 14.75 -11.13 -20.71
C ASP A 370 15.01 -12.55 -20.15
N PRO A 371 14.67 -13.62 -20.90
CA PRO A 371 14.85 -14.99 -20.43
C PRO A 371 16.29 -15.37 -20.09
N LEU A 372 17.29 -14.66 -20.64
CA LEU A 372 18.72 -14.89 -20.37
C LEU A 372 19.23 -14.07 -19.16
N SER A 373 18.41 -13.15 -18.64
CA SER A 373 18.72 -12.36 -17.44
C SER A 373 18.51 -13.14 -16.16
N ALA A 374 17.58 -14.11 -16.15
CA ALA A 374 17.13 -14.77 -14.93
C ALA A 374 17.13 -16.30 -15.06
N ILE A 375 17.50 -16.97 -13.97
CA ILE A 375 17.25 -18.39 -13.76
C ILE A 375 15.87 -18.53 -13.13
N PHE A 376 15.02 -19.35 -13.74
CA PHE A 376 13.70 -19.66 -13.24
C PHE A 376 13.71 -20.97 -12.47
N MET A 377 12.76 -21.11 -11.55
CA MET A 377 12.64 -22.27 -10.66
C MET A 377 12.25 -23.57 -11.40
N ASP A 378 11.84 -23.45 -12.67
CA ASP A 378 11.40 -24.52 -13.56
C ASP A 378 12.27 -24.61 -14.83
N ASP A 379 13.46 -23.97 -14.85
CA ASP A 379 14.46 -24.21 -15.89
C ASP A 379 15.02 -25.63 -15.75
N ASP A 380 15.26 -26.31 -16.86
CA ASP A 380 15.94 -27.60 -16.84
C ASP A 380 17.47 -27.44 -16.68
N GLU A 381 18.16 -28.56 -16.46
CA GLU A 381 19.61 -28.55 -16.25
C GLU A 381 20.37 -27.89 -17.42
N ALA A 382 19.90 -28.09 -18.65
CA ALA A 382 20.52 -27.56 -19.86
C ALA A 382 20.34 -26.04 -19.94
N ASP A 383 19.16 -25.52 -19.63
CA ASP A 383 18.84 -24.10 -19.58
C ASP A 383 19.71 -23.38 -18.54
N VAL A 384 19.83 -23.93 -17.33
CA VAL A 384 20.70 -23.37 -16.28
C VAL A 384 22.15 -23.33 -16.76
N ASN A 385 22.64 -24.42 -17.35
CA ASN A 385 24.00 -24.52 -17.87
C ASN A 385 24.26 -23.45 -18.96
N VAL A 386 23.32 -23.26 -19.90
CA VAL A 386 23.43 -22.27 -20.96
C VAL A 386 23.45 -20.84 -20.41
N LYS A 387 22.55 -20.53 -19.47
CA LYS A 387 22.43 -19.20 -18.86
C LYS A 387 23.69 -18.82 -18.08
N ILE A 388 24.20 -19.71 -17.22
CA ILE A 388 25.42 -19.47 -16.46
C ILE A 388 26.65 -19.37 -17.36
N LYS A 389 26.72 -20.20 -18.41
CA LYS A 389 27.81 -20.11 -19.40
C LYS A 389 27.87 -18.72 -20.04
N GLN A 390 26.71 -18.15 -20.37
CA GLN A 390 26.58 -16.82 -20.98
C GLN A 390 26.63 -15.65 -19.99
N ALA A 391 26.57 -15.92 -18.68
CA ALA A 391 26.55 -14.88 -17.66
C ALA A 391 27.82 -14.02 -17.67
N TYR A 392 27.69 -12.75 -17.30
CA TYR A 392 28.82 -11.86 -17.10
C TYR A 392 29.67 -12.35 -15.93
N CYS A 393 30.94 -12.65 -16.18
CA CYS A 393 31.89 -13.12 -15.18
C CYS A 393 33.33 -12.75 -15.61
N PRO A 394 33.66 -11.45 -15.67
CA PRO A 394 35.00 -11.00 -16.04
C PRO A 394 36.07 -11.56 -15.09
N PRO A 395 37.24 -12.01 -15.60
CA PRO A 395 38.31 -12.55 -14.76
C PRO A 395 38.84 -11.48 -13.80
N LYS A 396 39.11 -11.87 -12.54
CA LYS A 396 39.66 -11.01 -11.47
C LYS A 396 38.81 -9.81 -11.05
N VAL A 397 37.62 -9.65 -11.61
CA VAL A 397 36.69 -8.55 -11.28
C VAL A 397 35.55 -9.09 -10.43
N VAL A 398 35.45 -8.57 -9.22
CA VAL A 398 34.48 -9.01 -8.20
C VAL A 398 33.23 -8.14 -8.21
N GLU A 399 33.42 -6.82 -8.28
CA GLU A 399 32.33 -5.85 -8.26
C GLU A 399 31.41 -6.01 -9.48
N GLY A 400 30.10 -6.13 -9.23
CA GLY A 400 29.08 -6.31 -10.27
C GLY A 400 29.16 -7.66 -11.00
N ASN A 401 29.78 -8.67 -10.39
CA ASN A 401 29.88 -10.01 -10.98
C ASN A 401 28.71 -10.90 -10.49
N PRO A 402 27.68 -11.14 -11.33
CA PRO A 402 26.50 -11.89 -10.91
C PRO A 402 26.83 -13.34 -10.51
N CYS A 403 27.86 -13.96 -11.11
CA CYS A 403 28.23 -15.33 -10.73
C CYS A 403 28.72 -15.41 -9.29
N LEU A 404 29.53 -14.43 -8.85
CA LEU A 404 30.03 -14.38 -7.48
C LEU A 404 28.90 -14.05 -6.49
N GLU A 405 27.98 -13.17 -6.86
CA GLU A 405 26.82 -12.85 -6.02
C GLU A 405 25.87 -14.05 -5.85
N TYR A 406 25.66 -14.86 -6.90
CA TYR A 406 24.87 -16.09 -6.78
C TYR A 406 25.56 -17.08 -5.85
N ILE A 407 26.89 -17.17 -5.89
CA ILE A 407 27.65 -17.99 -4.95
C ILE A 407 27.49 -17.47 -3.51
N GLN A 408 27.62 -16.15 -3.30
CA GLN A 408 27.51 -15.52 -1.99
C GLN A 408 26.11 -15.67 -1.35
N TYR A 409 25.05 -15.45 -2.13
CA TYR A 409 23.69 -15.33 -1.61
C TYR A 409 22.84 -16.59 -1.77
N LEU A 410 23.21 -17.52 -2.66
CA LEU A 410 22.51 -18.78 -2.87
C LEU A 410 23.34 -19.97 -2.41
N ILE A 411 24.55 -20.13 -2.95
CA ILE A 411 25.33 -21.36 -2.77
C ILE A 411 25.90 -21.48 -1.37
N PHE A 412 26.63 -20.48 -0.86
CA PHE A 412 27.18 -20.50 0.50
C PHE A 412 26.09 -20.65 1.57
N PRO A 413 24.96 -19.91 1.52
CA PRO A 413 23.92 -20.06 2.52
C PRO A 413 23.17 -21.40 2.43
N TRP A 414 23.23 -22.09 1.29
CA TRP A 414 22.57 -23.39 1.07
C TRP A 414 23.46 -24.59 1.44
N PHE A 415 24.68 -24.63 0.93
CA PHE A 415 25.60 -25.76 1.10
C PHE A 415 26.66 -25.54 2.18
N HIS A 416 26.82 -24.31 2.69
CA HIS A 416 27.89 -23.88 3.62
C HIS A 416 29.32 -23.93 3.06
N GLU A 417 29.49 -24.44 1.84
CA GLU A 417 30.76 -24.52 1.12
C GLU A 417 30.50 -24.39 -0.39
N PHE A 418 31.54 -24.10 -1.17
CA PHE A 418 31.50 -24.15 -2.62
C PHE A 418 32.66 -24.96 -3.18
N LYS A 419 32.34 -25.98 -3.96
CA LYS A 419 33.30 -26.90 -4.57
C LYS A 419 33.53 -26.54 -6.02
N VAL A 420 34.79 -26.38 -6.40
CA VAL A 420 35.21 -26.08 -7.77
C VAL A 420 36.08 -27.21 -8.30
N GLU A 421 35.65 -27.80 -9.42
CA GLU A 421 36.46 -28.73 -10.19
C GLU A 421 37.39 -27.93 -11.11
N ARG A 422 38.71 -28.11 -10.98
CA ARG A 422 39.69 -27.40 -11.81
C ARG A 422 39.98 -28.16 -13.09
N HIS A 423 40.15 -27.43 -14.19
CA HIS A 423 40.67 -27.97 -15.46
C HIS A 423 42.19 -28.24 -15.45
N THR A 424 42.74 -28.72 -14.34
CA THR A 424 44.12 -29.25 -14.29
C THR A 424 44.12 -30.72 -14.76
N THR A 425 45.23 -31.19 -15.32
CA THR A 425 45.38 -32.56 -15.86
C THR A 425 45.12 -33.70 -14.86
N ASP A 426 44.99 -33.37 -13.57
CA ASP A 426 44.71 -34.27 -12.44
C ASP A 426 43.28 -34.14 -11.87
N GLY A 427 42.45 -33.20 -12.36
CA GLY A 427 41.07 -33.03 -11.91
C GLY A 427 40.91 -32.63 -10.45
N SER A 428 41.89 -31.91 -9.87
CA SER A 428 41.86 -31.53 -8.45
C SER A 428 40.64 -30.66 -8.09
N GLU A 429 39.88 -31.07 -7.08
CA GLU A 429 38.75 -30.31 -6.52
C GLU A 429 39.26 -29.33 -5.44
N LYS A 430 38.89 -28.06 -5.54
CA LYS A 430 39.12 -27.07 -4.48
C LYS A 430 37.80 -26.74 -3.79
N THR A 431 37.77 -26.88 -2.46
CA THR A 431 36.62 -26.50 -1.65
C THR A 431 36.89 -25.15 -0.98
N PHE A 432 35.97 -24.21 -1.16
CA PHE A 432 35.96 -22.92 -0.49
C PHE A 432 34.97 -22.94 0.66
N THR A 433 35.41 -22.54 1.85
CA THR A 433 34.58 -22.56 3.08
C THR A 433 34.02 -21.19 3.45
N SER A 434 34.53 -20.12 2.81
CA SER A 434 34.01 -18.77 2.97
C SER A 434 34.04 -17.99 1.65
N PHE A 435 33.19 -16.97 1.55
CA PHE A 435 33.13 -16.13 0.35
C PHE A 435 34.41 -15.28 0.21
N GLU A 436 35.02 -14.88 1.31
CA GLU A 436 36.28 -14.13 1.33
C GLU A 436 37.44 -14.95 0.74
N GLU A 437 37.50 -16.25 1.06
CA GLU A 437 38.48 -17.18 0.49
C GLU A 437 38.32 -17.29 -1.03
N LEU A 438 37.08 -17.41 -1.49
CA LEU A 438 36.75 -17.49 -2.91
C LEU A 438 37.09 -16.19 -3.66
N VAL A 439 36.75 -15.04 -3.08
CA VAL A 439 37.07 -13.72 -3.63
C VAL A 439 38.59 -13.54 -3.74
N ALA A 440 39.36 -13.89 -2.70
CA ALA A 440 40.82 -13.81 -2.74
C ALA A 440 41.41 -14.65 -3.88
N ALA A 441 40.94 -15.89 -4.06
CA ALA A 441 41.38 -16.77 -5.14
C ALA A 441 40.98 -16.23 -6.53
N TYR A 442 39.80 -15.64 -6.67
CA TYR A 442 39.31 -15.08 -7.92
C TYR A 442 40.08 -13.81 -8.31
N THR A 443 40.32 -12.90 -7.36
CA THR A 443 41.06 -11.64 -7.60
C THR A 443 42.53 -11.87 -7.92
N CYS A 444 43.20 -12.83 -7.28
CA CYS A 444 44.60 -13.14 -7.59
C CYS A 444 44.77 -13.94 -8.89
N GLY A 445 43.69 -14.49 -9.45
CA GLY A 445 43.68 -15.28 -10.68
C GLY A 445 43.95 -16.77 -10.48
N GLU A 446 43.90 -17.27 -9.25
CA GLU A 446 43.99 -18.70 -8.94
C GLU A 446 42.68 -19.45 -9.29
N LEU A 447 41.57 -18.72 -9.38
CA LEU A 447 40.27 -19.22 -9.81
C LEU A 447 39.82 -18.43 -11.05
N LEU A 448 39.59 -19.14 -12.15
CA LEU A 448 39.18 -18.54 -13.42
C LEU A 448 37.67 -18.69 -13.65
N PRO A 449 37.05 -17.82 -14.48
CA PRO A 449 35.64 -17.95 -14.85
C PRO A 449 35.27 -19.32 -15.43
N ASP A 450 36.20 -19.93 -16.19
CA ASP A 450 35.99 -21.22 -16.85
C ASP A 450 35.90 -22.39 -15.88
N ASP A 451 36.51 -22.30 -14.69
CA ASP A 451 36.35 -23.29 -13.61
C ASP A 451 35.13 -22.96 -12.71
N LEU A 452 34.91 -21.66 -12.46
CA LEU A 452 33.85 -21.14 -11.60
C LEU A 452 32.46 -21.44 -12.15
N LYS A 453 32.21 -21.13 -13.43
CA LYS A 453 30.88 -21.22 -14.05
C LYS A 453 30.32 -22.65 -14.09
N PRO A 454 31.05 -23.68 -14.56
CA PRO A 454 30.53 -25.04 -14.56
C PRO A 454 30.19 -25.54 -13.14
N SER A 455 31.04 -25.19 -12.17
CA SER A 455 30.85 -25.54 -10.76
C SER A 455 29.62 -24.83 -10.18
N LEU A 456 29.39 -23.57 -10.53
CA LEU A 456 28.19 -22.82 -10.17
C LEU A 456 26.93 -23.46 -10.79
N SER A 457 26.93 -23.79 -12.08
CA SER A 457 25.79 -24.45 -12.72
C SER A 457 25.45 -25.77 -12.03
N LYS A 458 26.47 -26.61 -11.76
CA LYS A 458 26.30 -27.88 -11.05
C LYS A 458 25.72 -27.69 -9.66
N ALA A 459 26.14 -26.65 -8.93
CA ALA A 459 25.59 -26.34 -7.62
C ALA A 459 24.14 -25.87 -7.70
N LEU A 460 23.79 -25.00 -8.66
CA LEU A 460 22.42 -24.52 -8.87
C LEU A 460 21.47 -25.65 -9.28
N ASN A 461 21.89 -26.53 -10.18
CA ASN A 461 21.13 -27.71 -10.60
C ASN A 461 20.96 -28.77 -9.50
N ARG A 462 21.71 -28.69 -8.40
CA ARG A 462 21.47 -29.52 -7.20
C ARG A 462 20.47 -28.88 -6.23
N ILE A 463 20.23 -27.57 -6.36
CA ILE A 463 19.25 -26.84 -5.55
C ILE A 463 17.87 -26.93 -6.20
N LEU A 464 17.80 -26.69 -7.51
CA LEU A 464 16.62 -26.88 -8.35
C LEU A 464 16.34 -28.38 -8.52
#